data_AF-A0A934ZAY6-F1
#
_entry.id   AF-A0A934ZAY6-F1
#
_cell.length_a   1.000
_cell.length_b   1.000
_cell.length_c   1.000
_cell.angle_alpha   90.00
_cell.angle_beta   90.00
_cell.angle_gamma   90.00
#
_symmetry.space_group_name_H-M   'P 1'
#
loop_
_entity.id
_entity.type
_entity.pdbx_description
1 polymer ?
#
loop_
_entity_poly.entity_id
_entity_poly.type
_entity_poly.pdbx_seq_one_letter_code
_entity_poly.pdbx_strand_id
1 'polypeptide(L)'
;MLLQTLARRFPDDLDLMLLTLDAASAAGDSDEVHRTAHRLRTDPRADARVRTAVGEALLAVRDAPEARRAFSEIVEFAPDDPFARQRLGDIALSHGWADEAYRQFQTLATSQSDAPEILLRVAWAARMLGRLDEAIRLAERVTAESAPGARAPIIESVVAWVACELAIASSEPSVSAATVAQLRARWRRSPAAQGAGAVRAVLRWTHPDDGAELWVTLPGAPTQRADLVASAIPLEALTLAERPTALTLEVRRGGGARPRGSAELIVLWAEGTAEERLLRTTVNLDPEHPRVVFDATPTALTARPFVAEGGAR
;
A
#
# COMPACT_ATOMS: atom_id res chain seq x y z
N MET A 1 7.27 -26.06 -21.44
CA MET A 1 8.20 -26.86 -22.27
C MET A 1 8.64 -26.15 -23.55
N LEU A 2 7.74 -25.60 -24.38
CA LEU A 2 8.14 -24.93 -25.64
C LEU A 2 9.10 -23.74 -25.43
N LEU A 3 8.80 -22.85 -24.48
CA LEU A 3 9.64 -21.68 -24.17
C LEU A 3 11.07 -22.07 -23.76
N GLN A 4 11.22 -23.07 -22.88
CA GLN A 4 12.54 -23.57 -22.46
C GLN A 4 13.34 -24.14 -23.64
N THR A 5 12.69 -24.83 -24.58
CA THR A 5 13.35 -25.33 -25.79
C THR A 5 13.81 -24.18 -26.69
N LEU A 6 12.97 -23.16 -26.88
CA LEU A 6 13.31 -21.98 -27.67
C LEU A 6 14.43 -21.16 -27.03
N ALA A 7 14.37 -20.92 -25.71
CA ALA A 7 15.39 -20.20 -24.97
C ALA A 7 16.75 -20.92 -24.99
N ARG A 8 16.78 -22.26 -25.00
CA ARG A 8 18.02 -23.02 -25.20
C ARG A 8 18.57 -22.92 -26.63
N ARG A 9 17.68 -22.82 -27.63
CA ARG A 9 18.06 -22.76 -29.04
C ARG A 9 18.54 -21.36 -29.44
N PHE A 10 17.97 -20.32 -28.85
CA PHE A 10 18.25 -18.92 -29.12
C PHE A 10 18.54 -18.19 -27.79
N PRO A 11 19.65 -18.52 -27.12
CA PRO A 11 19.91 -18.02 -25.77
C PRO A 11 20.01 -16.50 -25.70
N ASP A 12 20.55 -15.84 -26.72
CA ASP A 12 20.81 -14.40 -26.75
C ASP A 12 19.70 -13.58 -27.44
N ASP A 13 18.55 -14.21 -27.71
CA ASP A 13 17.38 -13.50 -28.20
C ASP A 13 16.73 -12.72 -27.03
N LEU A 14 16.65 -11.39 -27.19
CA LEU A 14 16.24 -10.49 -26.11
C LEU A 14 14.78 -10.70 -25.71
N ASP A 15 13.91 -10.95 -26.68
CA ASP A 15 12.48 -11.15 -26.43
C ASP A 15 12.24 -12.50 -25.75
N LEU A 16 12.98 -13.55 -26.14
CA LEU A 16 12.92 -14.83 -25.43
C LEU A 16 13.48 -14.75 -24.01
N MET A 17 14.50 -13.93 -23.76
CA MET A 17 14.98 -13.67 -22.41
C MET A 17 13.92 -12.95 -21.56
N LEU A 18 13.24 -11.94 -22.10
CA LEU A 18 12.14 -11.27 -21.40
C LEU A 18 10.97 -12.21 -21.10
N LEU A 19 10.55 -13.02 -22.08
CA LEU A 19 9.50 -14.03 -21.86
C LEU A 19 9.90 -15.08 -20.82
N THR A 20 11.17 -15.48 -20.80
CA THR A 20 11.70 -16.41 -19.79
C THR A 20 11.70 -15.77 -18.41
N LEU A 21 12.11 -14.50 -18.29
CA LEU A 21 12.08 -13.74 -17.05
C LEU A 21 10.65 -13.64 -16.50
N ASP A 22 9.69 -13.27 -17.35
CA ASP A 22 8.28 -13.13 -16.97
C ASP A 22 7.69 -14.47 -16.51
N ALA A 23 7.96 -15.55 -17.25
CA ALA A 23 7.50 -16.88 -16.89
C ALA A 23 8.12 -17.38 -15.57
N ALA A 24 9.41 -17.14 -15.36
CA ALA A 24 10.12 -17.48 -14.14
C ALA A 24 9.58 -16.68 -12.94
N SER A 25 9.35 -15.38 -13.12
CA SER A 25 8.74 -14.48 -12.13
C SER A 25 7.36 -14.99 -11.71
N ALA A 26 6.48 -15.31 -12.67
CA ALA A 26 5.16 -15.86 -12.39
C ALA A 26 5.22 -17.22 -11.67
N ALA A 27 6.20 -18.07 -12.01
CA ALA A 27 6.45 -19.33 -11.34
C ALA A 27 7.06 -19.15 -9.93
N GLY A 28 7.63 -17.98 -9.62
CA GLY A 28 8.43 -17.74 -8.42
C GLY A 28 9.78 -18.47 -8.44
N ASP A 29 10.30 -18.81 -9.61
CA ASP A 29 11.62 -19.43 -9.80
C ASP A 29 12.72 -18.38 -9.64
N SER A 30 13.13 -18.15 -8.40
CA SER A 30 14.13 -17.14 -8.05
C SER A 30 15.44 -17.36 -8.79
N ASP A 31 15.90 -18.60 -8.94
CA ASP A 31 17.18 -18.90 -9.57
C ASP A 31 17.18 -18.56 -11.06
N GLU A 32 16.09 -18.88 -11.77
CA GLU A 32 15.91 -18.51 -13.18
C GLU A 32 15.76 -16.99 -13.36
N VAL A 33 15.04 -16.32 -12.47
CA VAL A 33 14.91 -14.86 -12.48
C VAL A 33 16.27 -14.19 -12.35
N HIS A 34 17.08 -14.58 -11.36
CA HIS A 34 18.40 -13.98 -11.16
C HIS A 34 19.34 -14.22 -12.34
N ARG A 35 19.35 -15.44 -12.89
CA ARG A 35 20.19 -15.77 -14.04
C ARG A 35 19.82 -14.98 -15.28
N THR A 36 18.51 -14.89 -15.57
CA THR A 36 18.01 -14.16 -16.74
C THR A 36 18.19 -12.66 -16.56
N ALA A 37 17.92 -12.13 -15.36
CA ALA A 37 18.15 -10.73 -15.00
C ALA A 37 19.62 -10.30 -15.20
N HIS A 38 20.58 -11.13 -14.78
CA HIS A 38 22.01 -10.85 -14.97
C HIS A 38 22.38 -10.75 -16.46
N ARG A 39 21.87 -11.67 -17.28
CA ARG A 39 22.11 -11.66 -18.74
C ARG A 39 21.49 -10.42 -19.39
N LEU A 40 20.25 -10.09 -19.04
CA LEU A 40 19.56 -8.90 -19.54
C LEU A 40 20.28 -7.61 -19.16
N ARG A 41 20.77 -7.47 -17.92
CA ARG A 41 21.49 -6.26 -17.48
C ARG A 41 22.86 -6.07 -18.14
N THR A 42 23.50 -7.15 -18.57
CA THR A 42 24.80 -7.11 -19.26
C THR A 42 24.67 -7.04 -20.79
N ASP A 43 23.45 -7.19 -21.34
CA ASP A 43 23.20 -7.07 -22.76
C ASP A 43 23.30 -5.60 -23.22
N PRO A 44 24.14 -5.26 -24.21
CA PRO A 44 24.29 -3.89 -24.70
C PRO A 44 23.00 -3.27 -25.27
N ARG A 45 22.02 -4.10 -25.64
CA ARG A 45 20.72 -3.67 -26.17
C ARG A 45 19.70 -3.35 -25.07
N ALA A 46 20.04 -3.60 -23.80
CA ALA A 46 19.13 -3.34 -22.70
C ALA A 46 18.88 -1.83 -22.53
N ASP A 47 17.63 -1.44 -22.73
CA ASP A 47 17.12 -0.08 -22.52
C ASP A 47 16.43 0.04 -21.14
N ALA A 48 15.78 1.17 -20.89
CA ALA A 48 15.03 1.38 -19.64
C ALA A 48 13.90 0.36 -19.45
N ARG A 49 13.21 -0.04 -20.53
CA ARG A 49 12.11 -1.01 -20.48
C ARG A 49 12.61 -2.40 -20.06
N VAL A 50 13.75 -2.85 -20.60
CA VAL A 50 14.38 -4.12 -20.19
C VAL A 50 14.78 -4.07 -18.72
N ARG A 51 15.41 -2.98 -18.26
CA ARG A 51 15.78 -2.82 -16.84
C ARG A 51 14.56 -2.77 -15.91
N THR A 52 13.46 -2.17 -16.36
CA THR A 52 12.18 -2.20 -15.64
C THR A 52 11.67 -3.62 -15.48
N ALA A 53 11.65 -4.42 -16.56
CA ALA A 53 11.21 -5.81 -16.48
C ALA A 53 12.08 -6.61 -15.50
N VAL A 54 13.40 -6.39 -15.51
CA VAL A 54 14.33 -6.97 -14.53
C VAL A 54 13.99 -6.56 -13.10
N GLY A 55 13.79 -5.27 -12.84
CA GLY A 55 13.43 -4.76 -11.52
C GLY A 55 12.12 -5.34 -10.99
N GLU A 56 11.06 -5.37 -11.81
CA GLU A 56 9.76 -5.95 -11.44
C GLU A 56 9.86 -7.46 -11.17
N ALA A 57 10.61 -8.21 -12.00
CA ALA A 57 10.79 -9.64 -11.78
C ALA A 57 11.55 -9.93 -10.47
N LEU A 58 12.55 -9.12 -10.13
CA LEU A 58 13.28 -9.22 -8.86
C LEU A 58 12.38 -8.90 -7.66
N LEU A 59 11.50 -7.89 -7.77
CA LEU A 59 10.48 -7.62 -6.76
C LEU A 59 9.51 -8.79 -6.57
N ALA A 60 9.09 -9.43 -7.66
CA ALA A 60 8.17 -10.57 -7.62
C ALA A 60 8.76 -11.79 -6.88
N VAL A 61 10.07 -12.02 -7.02
CA VAL A 61 10.81 -13.07 -6.27
C VAL A 61 11.35 -12.60 -4.92
N ARG A 62 10.97 -11.38 -4.50
CA ARG A 62 11.31 -10.78 -3.20
C ARG A 62 12.79 -10.43 -3.00
N ASP A 63 13.54 -10.23 -4.09
CA ASP A 63 14.89 -9.67 -4.02
C ASP A 63 14.84 -8.14 -4.20
N ALA A 64 14.43 -7.46 -3.12
CA ALA A 64 14.38 -6.00 -3.10
C ALA A 64 15.76 -5.31 -3.25
N PRO A 65 16.88 -5.84 -2.70
CA PRO A 65 18.21 -5.28 -2.94
C PRO A 65 18.61 -5.24 -4.42
N GLU A 66 18.46 -6.34 -5.16
CA GLU A 66 18.80 -6.36 -6.58
C GLU A 66 17.76 -5.59 -7.42
N ALA A 67 16.48 -5.60 -7.04
CA ALA A 67 15.47 -4.76 -7.68
C ALA A 67 15.83 -3.27 -7.53
N ARG A 68 16.21 -2.82 -6.33
CA ARG A 68 16.67 -1.45 -6.07
C ARG A 68 17.86 -1.10 -6.97
N ARG A 69 18.80 -2.03 -7.16
CA ARG A 69 19.95 -1.83 -8.04
C ARG A 69 19.50 -1.65 -9.50
N ALA A 70 18.60 -2.51 -10.00
CA ALA A 70 18.07 -2.39 -11.35
C ALA A 70 17.34 -1.06 -11.60
N PHE A 71 16.51 -0.59 -10.66
CA PHE A 71 15.85 0.71 -10.77
C PHE A 71 16.82 1.90 -10.61
N SER A 72 17.87 1.75 -9.81
CA SER A 72 18.91 2.78 -9.68
C SER A 72 19.66 2.99 -10.99
N GLU A 73 19.99 1.90 -11.70
CA GLU A 73 20.58 1.97 -13.05
C GLU A 73 19.70 2.76 -14.03
N ILE A 74 18.36 2.63 -13.94
CA ILE A 74 17.45 3.43 -14.79
C ILE A 74 17.61 4.92 -14.47
N VAL A 75 17.61 5.29 -13.18
CA VAL A 75 17.75 6.69 -12.74
C VAL A 75 19.15 7.25 -13.04
N GLU A 76 20.19 6.42 -13.16
CA GLU A 76 21.52 6.87 -13.61
C GLU A 76 21.51 7.35 -15.07
N PHE A 77 20.77 6.68 -15.95
CA PHE A 77 20.68 7.05 -17.38
C PHE A 77 19.54 8.01 -17.69
N ALA A 78 18.43 7.91 -16.97
CA ALA A 78 17.24 8.74 -17.09
C ALA A 78 16.86 9.24 -15.70
N PRO A 79 17.51 10.30 -15.20
CA PRO A 79 17.27 10.81 -13.86
C PRO A 79 15.80 11.00 -13.57
N ASP A 80 15.04 11.60 -14.48
CA ASP A 80 13.64 11.94 -14.24
C ASP A 80 12.64 10.85 -14.63
N ASP A 81 13.09 9.59 -14.81
CA ASP A 81 12.19 8.47 -15.08
C ASP A 81 11.18 8.29 -13.93
N PRO A 82 9.88 8.52 -14.19
CA PRO A 82 8.91 8.61 -13.12
C PRO A 82 8.63 7.26 -12.48
N PHE A 83 8.69 6.19 -13.26
CA PHE A 83 8.40 4.84 -12.81
C PHE A 83 9.51 4.34 -11.88
N ALA A 84 10.77 4.47 -12.30
CA ALA A 84 11.93 4.05 -11.52
C ALA A 84 12.03 4.83 -10.20
N ARG A 85 11.79 6.15 -10.21
CA ARG A 85 11.75 6.95 -8.97
C ARG A 85 10.66 6.49 -8.03
N GLN A 86 9.45 6.23 -8.54
CA GLN A 86 8.36 5.71 -7.71
C GLN A 86 8.75 4.37 -7.08
N ARG A 87 9.27 3.43 -7.88
CA ARG A 87 9.71 2.11 -7.40
C ARG A 87 10.81 2.19 -6.36
N LEU A 88 11.81 3.04 -6.54
CA LEU A 88 12.85 3.27 -5.53
C LEU A 88 12.26 3.82 -4.22
N GLY A 89 11.30 4.74 -4.30
CA GLY A 89 10.61 5.26 -3.12
C GLY A 89 9.78 4.19 -2.40
N ASP A 90 9.04 3.37 -3.16
CA ASP A 90 8.22 2.28 -2.64
C ASP A 90 9.07 1.21 -1.94
N ILE A 91 10.19 0.81 -2.56
CA ILE A 91 11.18 -0.11 -1.97
C ILE A 91 11.78 0.50 -0.71
N ALA A 92 12.13 1.78 -0.72
CA ALA A 92 12.72 2.44 0.45
C ALA A 92 11.74 2.47 1.63
N LEU A 93 10.45 2.74 1.41
CA LEU A 93 9.44 2.70 2.48
C LEU A 93 9.27 1.30 3.05
N SER A 94 9.26 0.25 2.23
CA SER A 94 9.13 -1.12 2.74
C SER A 94 10.30 -1.59 3.60
N HIS A 95 11.45 -0.91 3.52
CA HIS A 95 12.64 -1.18 4.34
C HIS A 95 12.83 -0.15 5.47
N GLY A 96 11.88 0.75 5.67
CA GLY A 96 11.96 1.80 6.70
C GLY A 96 12.92 2.94 6.37
N TRP A 97 13.44 3.03 5.14
CA TRP A 97 14.31 4.12 4.68
C TRP A 97 13.49 5.33 4.24
N ALA A 98 12.70 5.88 5.17
CA ALA A 98 11.75 6.96 4.89
C ALA A 98 12.42 8.23 4.33
N ASP A 99 13.66 8.51 4.73
CA ASP A 99 14.45 9.65 4.23
C ASP A 99 14.78 9.51 2.73
N GLU A 100 15.17 8.32 2.30
CA GLU A 100 15.41 8.03 0.89
C GLU A 100 14.11 8.09 0.09
N ALA A 101 13.04 7.46 0.58
CA ALA A 101 11.74 7.49 -0.06
C ALA A 101 11.24 8.92 -0.27
N TYR A 102 11.34 9.76 0.76
CA TYR A 102 10.94 11.15 0.70
C TYR A 102 11.70 11.91 -0.39
N ARG A 103 13.02 11.73 -0.53
CA ARG A 103 13.81 12.33 -1.64
C ARG A 103 13.35 11.87 -3.02
N GLN A 104 13.09 10.57 -3.19
CA GLN A 104 12.65 10.03 -4.48
C GLN A 104 11.29 10.63 -4.89
N PHE A 105 10.33 10.64 -3.97
CA PHE A 105 9.00 11.20 -4.24
C PHE A 105 9.01 12.73 -4.38
N GLN A 106 9.86 13.45 -3.65
CA GLN A 106 10.00 14.90 -3.86
C GLN A 106 10.53 15.25 -5.24
N THR A 107 11.53 14.49 -5.72
CA THR A 107 12.07 14.70 -7.06
C THR A 107 10.99 14.41 -8.11
N LEU A 108 10.24 13.32 -7.90
CA LEU A 108 9.10 12.96 -8.75
C LEU A 108 7.99 14.03 -8.75
N ALA A 109 7.66 14.60 -7.59
CA ALA A 109 6.66 15.67 -7.46
C ALA A 109 7.12 16.98 -8.13
N THR A 110 8.44 17.19 -8.27
CA THR A 110 8.99 18.36 -8.96
C THR A 110 8.87 18.21 -10.47
N SER A 111 9.08 17.01 -11.01
CA SER A 111 8.92 16.75 -12.46
C SER A 111 7.46 16.56 -12.88
N GLN A 112 6.59 16.09 -11.98
CA GLN A 112 5.16 15.91 -12.18
C GLN A 112 4.37 16.75 -11.17
N SER A 113 4.31 18.06 -11.41
CA SER A 113 3.73 19.03 -10.46
C SER A 113 2.21 18.94 -10.29
N ASP A 114 1.50 18.15 -11.10
CA ASP A 114 0.04 18.01 -11.11
C ASP A 114 -0.39 16.53 -11.00
N ALA A 115 0.13 15.85 -9.98
CA ALA A 115 -0.13 14.44 -9.73
C ALA A 115 -0.45 14.20 -8.24
N PRO A 116 -1.73 14.19 -7.83
CA PRO A 116 -2.14 14.08 -6.43
C PRO A 116 -1.65 12.79 -5.76
N GLU A 117 -1.52 11.70 -6.50
CA GLU A 117 -0.97 10.42 -6.03
C GLU A 117 0.48 10.57 -5.55
N ILE A 118 1.28 11.34 -6.29
CA ILE A 118 2.70 11.56 -5.98
C ILE A 118 2.82 12.43 -4.73
N LEU A 119 1.99 13.48 -4.63
CA LEU A 119 1.94 14.32 -3.44
C LEU A 119 1.54 13.52 -2.19
N LEU A 120 0.60 12.58 -2.35
CA LEU A 120 0.19 11.68 -1.28
C LEU A 120 1.31 10.69 -0.87
N ARG A 121 2.13 10.20 -1.81
CA ARG A 121 3.34 9.42 -1.50
C ARG A 121 4.38 10.24 -0.73
N VAL A 122 4.58 11.52 -1.07
CA VAL A 122 5.45 12.43 -0.28
C VAL A 122 4.90 12.59 1.14
N ALA A 123 3.58 12.77 1.29
CA ALA A 123 2.93 12.86 2.59
C ALA A 123 3.17 11.61 3.44
N TRP A 124 3.03 10.42 2.82
CA TRP A 124 3.27 9.15 3.48
C TRP A 124 4.73 8.99 3.93
N ALA A 125 5.70 9.32 3.07
CA ALA A 125 7.12 9.30 3.44
C ALA A 125 7.44 10.31 4.55
N ALA A 126 6.84 11.51 4.52
CA ALA A 126 6.98 12.51 5.58
C ALA A 126 6.44 11.98 6.93
N ARG A 127 5.31 11.25 6.92
CA ARG A 127 4.77 10.62 8.14
C ARG A 127 5.71 9.56 8.70
N MET A 128 6.32 8.74 7.83
CA MET A 128 7.31 7.73 8.22
C MET A 128 8.61 8.33 8.76
N LEU A 129 8.94 9.56 8.37
CA LEU A 129 10.00 10.37 8.99
C LEU A 129 9.61 11.02 10.34
N GLY A 130 8.39 10.80 10.83
CA GLY A 130 7.87 11.44 12.04
C GLY A 130 7.42 12.89 11.84
N ARG A 131 7.36 13.39 10.59
CA ARG A 131 6.94 14.75 10.26
C ARG A 131 5.42 14.83 10.08
N LEU A 132 4.68 14.56 11.15
CA LEU A 132 3.21 14.46 11.13
C LEU A 132 2.53 15.73 10.58
N ASP A 133 2.92 16.93 11.03
CA ASP A 133 2.29 18.16 10.55
C ASP A 133 2.51 18.38 9.04
N GLU A 134 3.72 18.13 8.55
CA GLU A 134 4.03 18.20 7.13
C GLU A 134 3.21 17.20 6.32
N ALA A 135 3.15 15.96 6.77
CA ALA A 135 2.34 14.90 6.17
C ALA A 135 0.87 15.32 6.01
N ILE A 136 0.25 15.86 7.06
CA ILE A 136 -1.14 16.34 6.99
C ILE A 136 -1.27 17.52 6.04
N ARG A 137 -0.34 18.49 6.02
CA ARG A 137 -0.40 19.62 5.07
C ARG A 137 -0.30 19.18 3.61
N LEU A 138 0.54 18.19 3.32
CA LEU A 138 0.67 17.64 1.96
C LEU A 138 -0.60 16.91 1.53
N ALA A 139 -1.21 16.13 2.42
CA ALA A 139 -2.52 15.52 2.20
C ALA A 139 -3.64 16.54 1.99
N GLU A 140 -3.67 17.63 2.77
CA GLU A 140 -4.67 18.70 2.61
C GLU A 140 -4.61 19.36 1.23
N ARG A 141 -3.41 19.51 0.66
CA ARG A 141 -3.23 20.04 -0.71
C ARG A 141 -3.88 19.15 -1.77
N VAL A 142 -3.73 17.82 -1.65
CA VAL A 142 -4.40 16.85 -2.54
C VAL A 142 -5.90 17.09 -2.57
N THR A 143 -6.49 17.43 -1.41
CA THR A 143 -7.93 17.69 -1.30
C THR A 143 -8.36 19.07 -1.76
N ALA A 144 -7.48 20.08 -1.65
CA ALA A 144 -7.78 21.46 -2.01
C ALA A 144 -7.76 21.68 -3.52
N GLU A 145 -6.97 20.90 -4.25
CA GLU A 145 -6.84 20.96 -5.71
C GLU A 145 -8.02 20.27 -6.43
N SER A 146 -8.89 19.57 -5.70
CA SER A 146 -10.08 18.92 -6.25
C SER A 146 -11.34 19.80 -6.19
N ALA A 147 -12.26 19.61 -7.15
CA ALA A 147 -13.53 20.33 -7.16
C ALA A 147 -14.33 20.07 -5.86
N PRO A 148 -14.96 21.10 -5.25
CA PRO A 148 -15.76 20.93 -4.04
C PRO A 148 -16.84 19.86 -4.23
N GLY A 149 -16.85 18.83 -3.37
CA GLY A 149 -17.81 17.72 -3.42
C GLY A 149 -17.41 16.54 -4.32
N ALA A 150 -16.25 16.58 -4.98
CA ALA A 150 -15.72 15.43 -5.71
C ALA A 150 -15.35 14.29 -4.72
N ARG A 151 -16.14 13.21 -4.73
CA ARG A 151 -15.79 11.93 -4.09
C ARG A 151 -14.90 11.11 -5.04
N ALA A 152 -13.72 11.63 -5.32
CA ALA A 152 -12.72 10.85 -6.06
C ALA A 152 -12.05 9.84 -5.10
N PRO A 153 -11.75 8.60 -5.55
CA PRO A 153 -11.09 7.61 -4.70
C PRO A 153 -9.81 8.11 -4.03
N ILE A 154 -9.06 9.01 -4.68
CA ILE A 154 -7.87 9.63 -4.08
C ILE A 154 -8.20 10.50 -2.86
N ILE A 155 -9.33 11.21 -2.87
CA ILE A 155 -9.79 12.02 -1.73
C ILE A 155 -10.20 11.13 -0.58
N GLU A 156 -10.95 10.06 -0.85
CA GLU A 156 -11.33 9.08 0.16
C GLU A 156 -10.11 8.39 0.77
N SER A 157 -9.06 8.15 -0.04
CA SER A 157 -7.76 7.64 0.41
C SER A 157 -7.10 8.60 1.38
N VAL A 158 -7.08 9.91 1.06
CA VAL A 158 -6.55 10.93 1.97
C VAL A 158 -7.36 10.97 3.26
N VAL A 159 -8.69 10.95 3.19
CA VAL A 159 -9.56 11.00 4.37
C VAL A 159 -9.31 9.80 5.29
N ALA A 160 -9.32 8.59 4.73
CA ALA A 160 -9.08 7.38 5.49
C ALA A 160 -7.68 7.38 6.13
N TRP A 161 -6.65 7.77 5.38
CA TRP A 161 -5.29 7.83 5.86
C TRP A 161 -5.11 8.88 6.97
N VAL A 162 -5.54 10.13 6.75
CA VAL A 162 -5.42 11.21 7.74
C VAL A 162 -6.20 10.89 9.02
N ALA A 163 -7.40 10.32 8.93
CA ALA A 163 -8.17 9.89 10.10
C ALA A 163 -7.37 8.88 10.93
N CYS A 164 -6.79 7.87 10.30
CA CYS A 164 -5.92 6.91 10.97
C CYS A 164 -4.70 7.57 11.60
N GLU A 165 -3.98 8.45 10.88
CA GLU A 165 -2.77 9.07 11.41
C GLU A 165 -3.06 9.99 12.61
N LEU A 166 -4.17 10.74 12.59
CA LEU A 166 -4.58 11.59 13.71
C LEU A 166 -5.09 10.79 14.91
N ALA A 167 -5.73 9.64 14.68
CA ALA A 167 -6.13 8.72 15.76
C ALA A 167 -4.90 8.05 16.39
N ILE A 168 -3.97 7.57 15.57
CA ILE A 168 -2.72 6.95 16.03
C ILE A 168 -1.89 7.97 16.81
N ALA A 169 -1.69 9.18 16.28
CA ALA A 169 -0.92 10.23 16.93
C ALA A 169 -1.50 10.63 18.30
N SER A 170 -2.84 10.60 18.47
CA SER A 170 -3.46 10.82 19.79
C SER A 170 -3.09 9.77 20.84
N SER A 171 -2.71 8.56 20.40
CA SER A 171 -2.28 7.46 21.28
C SER A 171 -0.76 7.38 21.45
N GLU A 172 0.01 8.13 20.68
CA GLU A 172 1.48 8.13 20.71
C GLU A 172 2.01 9.10 21.78
N PRO A 173 2.76 8.63 22.80
CA PRO A 173 3.31 9.51 23.83
C PRO A 173 4.30 10.56 23.30
N SER A 174 4.92 10.29 22.15
CA SER A 174 5.89 11.17 21.48
C SER A 174 5.26 12.40 20.82
N VAL A 175 3.94 12.40 20.60
CA VAL A 175 3.22 13.51 19.96
C VAL A 175 2.41 14.26 21.00
N SER A 176 2.63 15.56 21.13
CA SER A 176 1.92 16.34 22.15
C SER A 176 0.41 16.42 21.85
N ALA A 177 -0.42 16.33 22.88
CA ALA A 177 -1.88 16.46 22.75
C ALA A 177 -2.29 17.80 22.14
N ALA A 178 -1.54 18.88 22.42
CA ALA A 178 -1.77 20.20 21.82
C ALA A 178 -1.53 20.20 20.30
N THR A 179 -0.46 19.55 19.84
CA THR A 179 -0.17 19.36 18.42
C THR A 179 -1.30 18.59 17.74
N VAL A 180 -1.72 17.46 18.31
CA VAL A 180 -2.81 16.65 17.72
C VAL A 180 -4.13 17.43 17.69
N ALA A 181 -4.46 18.17 18.75
CA ALA A 181 -5.65 19.01 18.79
C ALA A 181 -5.62 20.11 17.71
N GLN A 182 -4.47 20.75 17.49
CA GLN A 182 -4.28 21.75 16.44
C GLN A 182 -4.48 21.12 15.05
N LEU A 183 -3.86 19.97 14.79
CA LEU A 183 -3.99 19.24 13.53
C LEU A 183 -5.45 18.82 13.27
N ARG A 184 -6.13 18.26 14.27
CA ARG A 184 -7.57 17.92 14.18
C ARG A 184 -8.45 19.14 13.92
N ALA A 185 -8.14 20.28 14.53
CA ALA A 185 -8.89 21.52 14.29
C ALA A 185 -8.66 22.08 12.88
N ARG A 186 -7.46 21.90 12.31
CA ARG A 186 -7.17 22.22 10.91
C ARG A 186 -7.90 21.26 9.96
N TRP A 187 -7.72 19.96 10.17
CA TRP A 187 -8.35 18.92 9.35
C TRP A 187 -9.88 19.05 9.30
N ARG A 188 -10.55 19.27 10.44
CA ARG A 188 -12.02 19.46 10.50
C ARG A 188 -12.55 20.63 9.66
N ARG A 189 -11.71 21.60 9.31
CA ARG A 189 -12.08 22.72 8.44
C ARG A 189 -11.90 22.40 6.95
N SER A 190 -11.23 21.29 6.61
CA SER A 190 -11.13 20.80 5.24
C SER A 190 -12.48 20.23 4.77
N PRO A 191 -12.89 20.47 3.51
CA PRO A 191 -14.04 19.79 2.91
C PRO A 191 -13.94 18.26 3.00
N ALA A 192 -12.73 17.70 2.95
CA ALA A 192 -12.49 16.26 3.00
C ALA A 192 -12.89 15.65 4.36
N ALA A 193 -12.85 16.42 5.46
CA ALA A 193 -13.24 15.92 6.78
C ALA A 193 -14.73 15.60 6.91
N GLN A 194 -15.57 16.01 5.94
CA GLN A 194 -16.98 15.61 5.89
C GLN A 194 -17.17 14.12 5.55
N GLY A 195 -16.11 13.42 5.10
CA GLY A 195 -16.12 11.98 4.86
C GLY A 195 -15.98 11.12 6.11
N ALA A 196 -15.96 11.70 7.32
CA ALA A 196 -15.91 10.96 8.58
C ALA A 196 -17.20 10.14 8.78
N GLY A 197 -17.05 8.89 9.22
CA GLY A 197 -18.17 7.98 9.50
C GLY A 197 -18.33 7.66 10.98
N ALA A 198 -19.41 6.96 11.31
CA ALA A 198 -19.58 6.39 12.64
C ALA A 198 -18.56 5.27 12.93
N VAL A 199 -18.14 4.52 11.90
CA VAL A 199 -17.04 3.55 11.98
C VAL A 199 -16.21 3.61 10.71
N ARG A 200 -14.88 3.63 10.85
CA ARG A 200 -13.95 3.43 9.74
C ARG A 200 -13.09 2.21 10.01
N ALA A 201 -13.09 1.25 9.09
CA ALA A 201 -12.12 0.15 9.11
C ALA A 201 -11.11 0.37 7.99
N VAL A 202 -9.82 0.25 8.32
CA VAL A 202 -8.70 0.41 7.39
C VAL A 202 -7.78 -0.77 7.54
N LEU A 203 -7.43 -1.39 6.42
CA LEU A 203 -6.38 -2.40 6.32
C LEU A 203 -5.24 -1.79 5.53
N ARG A 204 -4.04 -1.70 6.11
CA ARG A 204 -2.88 -1.12 5.43
C ARG A 204 -1.67 -2.04 5.49
N TRP A 205 -0.75 -1.86 4.55
CA TRP A 205 0.49 -2.64 4.45
C TRP A 205 1.64 -1.75 3.97
N THR A 206 2.87 -2.25 3.92
CA THR A 206 4.04 -1.38 3.70
C THR A 206 4.51 -1.33 2.25
N HIS A 207 4.35 -2.39 1.46
CA HIS A 207 4.80 -2.40 0.06
C HIS A 207 3.61 -2.38 -0.91
N PRO A 208 3.56 -1.51 -1.94
CA PRO A 208 2.40 -1.40 -2.85
C PRO A 208 2.07 -2.69 -3.61
N ASP A 209 3.05 -3.54 -3.90
CA ASP A 209 2.83 -4.86 -4.52
C ASP A 209 2.31 -5.93 -3.55
N ASP A 210 2.22 -5.62 -2.25
CA ASP A 210 1.44 -6.45 -1.34
C ASP A 210 -0.05 -6.21 -1.59
N GLY A 211 -0.85 -7.23 -1.31
CA GLY A 211 -2.28 -7.17 -1.50
C GLY A 211 -2.96 -7.99 -0.43
N ALA A 212 -3.70 -7.28 0.41
CA ALA A 212 -4.61 -7.85 1.37
C ALA A 212 -5.98 -7.21 1.14
N GLU A 213 -7.02 -8.00 1.32
CA GLU A 213 -8.39 -7.58 1.08
C GLU A 213 -9.10 -7.43 2.41
N LEU A 214 -9.79 -6.31 2.59
CA LEU A 214 -10.64 -6.07 3.73
C LEU A 214 -12.09 -6.42 3.38
N TRP A 215 -12.69 -7.30 4.15
CA TRP A 215 -14.09 -7.69 4.01
C TRP A 215 -14.83 -7.39 5.30
N VAL A 216 -16.10 -7.01 5.19
CA VAL A 216 -16.98 -6.67 6.32
C VAL A 216 -18.30 -7.41 6.22
N THR A 217 -18.79 -7.89 7.36
CA THR A 217 -20.13 -8.44 7.52
C THR A 217 -20.84 -7.70 8.65
N LEU A 218 -21.94 -7.03 8.31
CA LEU A 218 -22.82 -6.40 9.31
C LEU A 218 -23.90 -7.39 9.76
N PRO A 219 -24.46 -7.23 10.98
CA PRO A 219 -25.56 -8.08 11.45
C PRO A 219 -26.73 -8.09 10.46
N GLY A 220 -27.09 -9.28 9.96
CA GLY A 220 -28.19 -9.46 9.01
C GLY A 220 -27.88 -9.04 7.57
N ALA A 221 -26.64 -8.68 7.24
CA ALA A 221 -26.20 -8.31 5.90
C ALA A 221 -25.20 -9.33 5.32
N PRO A 222 -25.12 -9.49 3.99
CA PRO A 222 -24.08 -10.31 3.37
C PRO A 222 -22.68 -9.71 3.58
N THR A 223 -21.67 -10.57 3.51
CA THR A 223 -20.26 -10.14 3.51
C THR A 223 -19.93 -9.39 2.23
N GLN A 224 -19.29 -8.22 2.35
CA GLN A 224 -18.85 -7.39 1.22
C GLN A 224 -17.39 -6.96 1.40
N ARG A 225 -16.69 -6.67 0.29
CA ARG A 225 -15.34 -6.09 0.33
C ARG A 225 -15.43 -4.59 0.62
N ALA A 226 -14.39 -4.05 1.23
CA ALA A 226 -14.14 -2.61 1.29
C ALA A 226 -14.26 -1.98 -0.11
N ASP A 227 -14.90 -0.82 -0.16
CA ASP A 227 -15.18 -0.06 -1.37
C ASP A 227 -13.98 0.79 -1.81
N LEU A 228 -13.17 1.25 -0.85
CA LEU A 228 -11.95 2.00 -1.14
C LEU A 228 -10.74 1.06 -1.25
N VAL A 229 -10.07 1.10 -2.41
CA VAL A 229 -8.75 0.49 -2.65
C VAL A 229 -7.80 1.59 -3.10
N ALA A 230 -6.83 1.94 -2.26
CA ALA A 230 -5.90 3.02 -2.52
C ALA A 230 -4.60 2.50 -3.13
N SER A 231 -4.14 3.14 -4.22
CA SER A 231 -2.91 2.76 -4.93
C SER A 231 -1.68 3.58 -4.52
N ALA A 232 -1.90 4.85 -4.17
CA ALA A 232 -0.84 5.80 -3.79
C ALA A 232 -0.31 5.53 -2.38
N ILE A 233 -1.20 5.19 -1.45
CA ILE A 233 -0.86 4.67 -0.13
C ILE A 233 -1.47 3.28 -0.04
N PRO A 234 -0.68 2.24 0.28
CA PRO A 234 -1.14 0.86 0.37
C PRO A 234 -2.17 0.64 1.48
N LEU A 235 -3.46 0.81 1.15
CA LEU A 235 -4.57 0.53 2.06
C LEU A 235 -5.87 0.15 1.32
N GLU A 236 -6.72 -0.60 2.02
CA GLU A 236 -8.15 -0.66 1.76
C GLU A 236 -8.91 -0.06 2.93
N ALA A 237 -10.05 0.57 2.67
CA ALA A 237 -10.89 1.09 3.74
C ALA A 237 -12.37 1.00 3.41
N LEU A 238 -13.18 1.01 4.46
CA LEU A 238 -14.60 1.23 4.37
C LEU A 238 -15.06 2.19 5.46
N THR A 239 -16.12 2.93 5.17
CA THR A 239 -16.72 3.88 6.10
C THR A 239 -18.18 3.56 6.31
N LEU A 240 -18.60 3.33 7.55
CA LEU A 240 -20.00 3.12 7.92
C LEU A 240 -20.59 4.42 8.46
N ALA A 241 -21.73 4.83 7.92
CA ALA A 241 -22.45 6.01 8.38
C ALA A 241 -23.14 5.79 9.74
N GLU A 242 -23.59 4.56 10.00
CA GLU A 242 -24.23 4.17 11.25
C GLU A 242 -23.26 3.39 12.15
N ARG A 243 -23.48 3.46 13.46
CA ARG A 243 -22.67 2.78 14.47
C ARG A 243 -23.30 1.44 14.83
N PRO A 244 -22.90 0.30 14.24
CA PRO A 244 -23.38 -1.00 14.69
C PRO A 244 -22.87 -1.30 16.11
N THR A 245 -23.53 -2.20 16.81
CA THR A 245 -23.05 -2.69 18.12
C THR A 245 -21.84 -3.60 17.97
N ALA A 246 -21.78 -4.36 16.88
CA ALA A 246 -20.67 -5.19 16.47
C ALA A 246 -20.66 -5.38 14.95
N LEU A 247 -19.51 -5.72 14.40
CA LEU A 247 -19.34 -6.11 12.99
C LEU A 247 -18.24 -7.18 12.88
N THR A 248 -18.30 -8.00 11.85
CA THR A 248 -17.22 -8.96 11.54
C THR A 248 -16.33 -8.36 10.46
N LEU A 249 -15.02 -8.40 10.67
CA LEU A 249 -14.01 -8.05 9.67
C LEU A 249 -13.26 -9.30 9.26
N GLU A 250 -12.98 -9.43 7.98
CA GLU A 250 -12.10 -10.48 7.49
C GLU A 250 -10.98 -9.86 6.69
N VAL A 251 -9.76 -10.27 7.04
CA VAL A 251 -8.57 -9.93 6.27
C VAL A 251 -8.23 -11.16 5.44
N ARG A 252 -8.22 -11.01 4.12
CA ARG A 252 -7.90 -12.09 3.19
C ARG A 252 -6.61 -11.75 2.46
N ARG A 253 -5.81 -12.77 2.19
CA ARG A 253 -4.70 -12.67 1.25
C ARG A 253 -5.26 -12.45 -0.16
N GLY A 254 -4.84 -11.40 -0.84
CA GLY A 254 -5.31 -11.10 -2.19
C GLY A 254 -4.84 -12.16 -3.20
N GLY A 255 -5.70 -12.53 -4.15
CA GLY A 255 -5.45 -13.64 -5.08
C GLY A 255 -4.26 -13.46 -6.03
N GLY A 256 -3.82 -12.22 -6.28
CA GLY A 256 -2.67 -11.91 -7.14
C GLY A 256 -1.40 -11.50 -6.39
N ALA A 257 -1.52 -11.14 -5.11
CA ALA A 257 -0.41 -10.62 -4.33
C ALA A 257 0.06 -11.67 -3.33
N ARG A 258 1.38 -11.81 -3.20
CA ARG A 258 1.98 -12.56 -2.11
C ARG A 258 2.34 -11.53 -1.03
N PRO A 259 1.44 -11.14 -0.10
CA PRO A 259 1.77 -10.20 0.95
C PRO A 259 3.14 -10.58 1.52
N ARG A 260 4.10 -9.66 1.39
CA ARG A 260 5.50 -9.80 1.80
C ARG A 260 5.63 -9.92 3.31
N GLY A 261 4.53 -9.73 4.05
CA GLY A 261 4.43 -9.96 5.48
C GLY A 261 3.05 -9.60 6.04
N SER A 262 3.08 -8.94 7.19
CA SER A 262 1.91 -8.55 7.95
C SER A 262 1.21 -7.30 7.39
N ALA A 263 -0.11 -7.26 7.50
CA ALA A 263 -0.90 -6.03 7.36
C ALA A 263 -1.28 -5.49 8.76
N GLU A 264 -1.66 -4.22 8.85
CA GLU A 264 -2.24 -3.64 10.05
C GLU A 264 -3.72 -3.38 9.81
N LEU A 265 -4.57 -4.01 10.62
CA LEU A 265 -6.00 -3.74 10.67
C LEU A 265 -6.27 -2.68 11.74
N ILE A 266 -6.94 -1.60 11.34
CA ILE A 266 -7.30 -0.46 12.17
C ILE A 266 -8.80 -0.27 12.11
N VAL A 267 -9.43 -0.06 13.27
CA VAL A 267 -10.87 0.25 13.39
C VAL A 267 -11.01 1.50 14.25
N LEU A 268 -11.57 2.55 13.66
CA LEU A 268 -11.94 3.80 14.33
C LEU A 268 -13.44 3.78 14.60
N TRP A 269 -13.82 3.84 15.86
CA TRP A 269 -15.21 4.03 16.28
C TRP A 269 -15.46 5.48 16.64
N ALA A 270 -16.61 6.02 16.24
CA ALA A 270 -17.03 7.39 16.50
C ALA A 270 -15.98 8.43 16.07
N GLU A 271 -15.49 8.28 14.83
CA GLU A 271 -14.41 9.07 14.23
C GLU A 271 -14.62 10.58 14.44
N GLY A 272 -13.59 11.27 14.93
CA GLY A 272 -13.59 12.72 15.11
C GLY A 272 -14.44 13.24 16.28
N THR A 273 -15.12 12.36 17.03
CA THR A 273 -15.92 12.74 18.22
C THR A 273 -15.12 12.63 19.52
N ALA A 274 -15.70 13.09 20.63
CA ALA A 274 -15.13 12.89 21.96
C ALA A 274 -15.12 11.42 22.42
N GLU A 275 -15.93 10.56 21.79
CA GLU A 275 -16.02 9.13 22.07
C GLU A 275 -15.11 8.28 21.18
N GLU A 276 -14.25 8.91 20.38
CA GLU A 276 -13.41 8.20 19.42
C GLU A 276 -12.58 7.08 20.10
N ARG A 277 -12.66 5.86 19.53
CA ARG A 277 -11.85 4.72 19.96
C ARG A 277 -11.05 4.17 18.79
N LEU A 278 -9.73 4.08 18.97
CA LEU A 278 -8.81 3.42 18.06
C LEU A 278 -8.55 1.99 18.55
N LEU A 279 -8.88 1.01 17.70
CA LEU A 279 -8.47 -0.39 17.86
C LEU A 279 -7.56 -0.74 16.69
N ARG A 280 -6.45 -1.44 16.96
CA ARG A 280 -5.51 -1.86 15.91
C ARG A 280 -4.84 -3.17 16.24
N THR A 281 -4.54 -3.96 15.22
CA THR A 281 -3.80 -5.21 15.36
C THR A 281 -3.01 -5.53 14.10
N THR A 282 -1.89 -6.22 14.27
CA THR A 282 -1.09 -6.73 13.15
C THR A 282 -1.61 -8.11 12.75
N VAL A 283 -1.82 -8.29 11.45
CA VAL A 283 -2.34 -9.52 10.86
C VAL A 283 -1.26 -10.15 10.00
N ASN A 284 -0.82 -11.36 10.34
CA ASN A 284 0.10 -12.12 9.49
C ASN A 284 -0.69 -12.87 8.41
N LEU A 285 -0.29 -12.73 7.14
CA LEU A 285 -0.96 -13.33 5.98
C LEU A 285 -0.02 -14.28 5.22
N ASP A 286 0.61 -15.19 5.96
CA ASP A 286 1.42 -16.25 5.39
C ASP A 286 0.55 -17.27 4.60
N PRO A 287 1.16 -18.19 3.83
CA PRO A 287 0.40 -19.17 3.06
C PRO A 287 -0.47 -20.11 3.90
N GLU A 288 -0.16 -20.29 5.19
CA GLU A 288 -0.91 -21.16 6.11
C GLU A 288 -2.12 -20.42 6.72
N HIS A 289 -2.04 -19.10 6.80
CA HIS A 289 -3.07 -18.20 7.32
C HIS A 289 -3.56 -17.23 6.24
N PRO A 290 -4.16 -17.73 5.13
CA PRO A 290 -4.60 -16.87 4.02
C PRO A 290 -5.83 -16.02 4.36
N ARG A 291 -6.47 -16.27 5.52
CA ARG A 291 -7.64 -15.55 5.99
C ARG A 291 -7.66 -15.50 7.51
N VAL A 292 -7.93 -14.32 8.06
CA VAL A 292 -8.14 -14.11 9.50
C VAL A 292 -9.44 -13.35 9.70
N VAL A 293 -10.27 -13.81 10.63
CA VAL A 293 -11.57 -13.21 10.94
C VAL A 293 -11.50 -12.53 12.31
N PHE A 294 -12.11 -11.36 12.42
CA PHE A 294 -12.17 -10.55 13.62
C PHE A 294 -13.62 -10.20 13.95
N ASP A 295 -14.00 -10.37 15.22
CA ASP A 295 -15.20 -9.75 15.76
C ASP A 295 -14.81 -8.39 16.34
N ALA A 296 -15.40 -7.32 15.82
CA ALA A 296 -15.10 -5.95 16.21
C ALA A 296 -16.29 -5.33 16.95
N THR A 297 -16.01 -4.77 18.12
CA THR A 297 -16.92 -3.99 18.96
C THR A 297 -16.25 -2.65 19.28
N PRO A 298 -16.96 -1.65 19.85
CA PRO A 298 -16.35 -0.37 20.23
C PRO A 298 -15.15 -0.47 21.19
N THR A 299 -14.98 -1.60 21.90
CA THR A 299 -13.97 -1.78 22.93
C THR A 299 -12.99 -2.93 22.67
N ALA A 300 -13.27 -3.79 21.70
CA ALA A 300 -12.48 -4.99 21.45
C ALA A 300 -12.45 -5.36 19.96
N LEU A 301 -11.28 -5.81 19.52
CA LEU A 301 -11.04 -6.38 18.20
C LEU A 301 -10.42 -7.77 18.41
N THR A 302 -11.25 -8.81 18.36
CA THR A 302 -10.87 -10.17 18.76
C THR A 302 -10.71 -11.06 17.54
N ALA A 303 -9.52 -11.63 17.35
CA ALA A 303 -9.28 -12.60 16.29
C ALA A 303 -9.95 -13.94 16.62
N ARG A 304 -10.52 -14.60 15.61
CA ARG A 304 -10.97 -15.98 15.69
C ARG A 304 -10.51 -16.79 14.48
N PRO A 305 -10.22 -18.10 14.64
CA PRO A 305 -9.89 -18.96 13.52
C PRO A 305 -11.03 -18.96 12.51
N PHE A 306 -10.69 -18.91 11.22
CA PHE A 306 -11.67 -19.17 10.18
C PHE A 306 -12.05 -20.66 10.21
N VAL A 307 -13.29 -20.96 10.56
CA VAL A 307 -13.86 -22.30 10.41
C VAL A 307 -14.63 -22.30 9.10
N ALA A 308 -14.18 -23.07 8.11
CA ALA A 308 -14.97 -23.26 6.90
C ALA A 308 -16.30 -23.92 7.30
N GLU A 309 -17.42 -23.24 7.08
CA GLU A 309 -18.74 -23.83 7.26
C GLU A 309 -18.88 -24.98 6.25
N GLY A 310 -18.91 -26.22 6.74
CA GLY A 310 -19.37 -27.39 6.02
C GLY A 310 -18.58 -27.78 4.78
N GLY A 311 -17.45 -28.46 4.96
CA GLY A 311 -16.93 -29.37 3.95
C GLY A 311 -17.88 -30.58 3.80
N ALA A 312 -18.94 -30.43 3.02
CA ALA A 312 -19.63 -31.57 2.45
C ALA A 312 -18.72 -32.11 1.33
N ARG A 313 -18.09 -33.26 1.61
CA ARG A 313 -17.56 -34.16 0.58
C ARG A 313 -18.70 -34.67 -0.30
#